data_AF-A0A2H9QN21-F1
#
_entry.id   AF-A0A2H9QN21-F1
#
_cell.length_a   1.000
_cell.length_b   1.000
_cell.length_c   1.000
_cell.angle_alpha   90.00
_cell.angle_beta   90.00
_cell.angle_gamma   90.00
#
_symmetry.space_group_name_H-M   'P 1'
#
loop_
_entity.id
_entity.type
_entity.pdbx_description
1 polymer ?
#
loop_
_entity_poly.entity_id
_entity_poly.type
_entity_poly.pdbx_seq_one_letter_code
_entity_poly.pdbx_strand_id
1 'polypeptide(L)'
;MTNEYLFDVGNFPKESNDADIFLAYGDVYKGIIEHLLNNFEEIEENCHDYVIIPILFLFRHYIELKLKGLLLFKKQKINVKSHNIYEPLQKIKGIQIHLRISSKTENFIKQLNEIDPRGDAFRYSINKKMKRIFDNTKNKEFFNNINKFSTLKDSIEQVMKDLENIEGDFDDEKESIQEGYRNSN
;
A
#
# COMPACT_ATOMS: atom_id res chain seq x y z
N MET A 1 10.24 -28.33 -26.58
CA MET A 1 10.66 -26.94 -26.80
C MET A 1 10.01 -26.11 -25.72
N THR A 2 10.77 -25.61 -24.75
CA THR A 2 10.28 -24.67 -23.73
C THR A 2 10.37 -23.27 -24.34
N ASN A 3 9.23 -22.60 -24.52
CA ASN A 3 9.25 -21.18 -24.86
C ASN A 3 9.87 -20.43 -23.67
N GLU A 4 11.05 -19.85 -23.87
CA GLU A 4 11.62 -18.92 -22.90
C GLU A 4 10.81 -17.62 -22.98
N TYR A 5 10.01 -17.35 -21.96
CA TYR A 5 9.39 -16.05 -21.78
C TYR A 5 10.46 -15.07 -21.28
N LEU A 6 10.96 -14.22 -22.17
CA LEU A 6 11.78 -13.08 -21.79
C LEU A 6 10.85 -11.97 -21.27
N PHE A 7 11.01 -11.63 -20.00
CA PHE A 7 10.38 -10.45 -19.42
C PHE A 7 11.25 -9.23 -19.74
N ASP A 8 10.72 -8.29 -20.52
CA ASP A 8 11.39 -7.05 -20.84
C ASP A 8 11.29 -6.07 -19.66
N VAL A 9 12.25 -6.17 -18.74
CA VAL A 9 12.34 -5.31 -17.57
C VAL A 9 12.69 -3.89 -18.03
N GLY A 10 11.76 -2.96 -17.85
CA GLY A 10 11.91 -1.56 -18.28
C GLY A 10 11.01 -1.15 -19.44
N ASN A 11 10.21 -2.08 -19.97
CA ASN A 11 9.19 -1.75 -20.96
C ASN A 11 7.96 -1.10 -20.30
N PHE A 12 7.90 0.23 -20.35
CA PHE A 12 6.74 1.00 -19.92
C PHE A 12 6.02 1.57 -21.14
N PRO A 13 4.69 1.77 -21.09
CA PRO A 13 3.99 2.50 -22.14
C PRO A 13 4.65 3.89 -22.30
N LYS A 14 4.96 4.27 -23.54
CA LYS A 14 5.73 5.50 -23.85
C LYS A 14 5.07 6.79 -23.32
N GLU A 15 3.78 6.73 -23.01
CA GLU A 15 2.97 7.87 -22.56
C GLU A 15 2.68 7.84 -21.05
N SER A 16 3.15 6.83 -20.31
CA SER A 16 2.93 6.73 -18.87
C SER A 16 3.73 7.80 -18.13
N ASN A 17 3.04 8.58 -17.29
CA ASN A 17 3.70 9.50 -16.37
C ASN A 17 4.11 8.76 -15.08
N ASP A 18 4.94 9.40 -14.24
CA ASP A 18 5.42 8.78 -12.99
C ASP A 18 4.28 8.34 -12.06
N ALA A 19 3.16 9.06 -11.99
CA ALA A 19 2.02 8.66 -11.17
C ALA A 19 1.45 7.32 -11.66
N ASP A 20 1.22 7.19 -12.97
CA ASP A 20 0.69 5.97 -13.58
C ASP A 20 1.60 4.77 -13.30
N ILE A 21 2.92 4.97 -13.37
CA ILE A 21 3.91 3.90 -13.08
C ILE A 21 3.79 3.43 -11.63
N PHE A 22 3.73 4.37 -10.66
CA PHE A 22 3.60 4.02 -9.24
C PHE A 22 2.29 3.30 -8.94
N LEU A 23 1.18 3.78 -9.50
CA LEU A 23 -0.15 3.17 -9.31
C LEU A 23 -0.21 1.77 -9.90
N ALA A 24 0.31 1.58 -11.13
CA ALA A 24 0.37 0.29 -11.79
C ALA A 24 1.24 -0.73 -11.03
N TYR A 25 2.40 -0.32 -10.52
CA TYR A 25 3.18 -1.20 -9.63
C TYR A 25 2.40 -1.52 -8.36
N GLY A 26 1.71 -0.55 -7.77
CA GLY A 26 0.79 -0.76 -6.65
C GLY A 26 -0.21 -1.90 -6.95
N ASP A 27 -0.87 -1.87 -8.10
CA ASP A 27 -1.85 -2.89 -8.49
C ASP A 27 -1.24 -4.29 -8.63
N VAL A 28 0.00 -4.40 -9.10
CA VAL A 28 0.71 -5.68 -9.12
C VAL A 28 0.91 -6.19 -7.69
N TYR A 29 1.34 -5.34 -6.75
CA TYR A 29 1.47 -5.74 -5.34
C TYR A 29 0.12 -6.15 -4.74
N LYS A 30 -0.96 -5.40 -5.04
CA LYS A 30 -2.32 -5.75 -4.61
C LYS A 30 -2.69 -7.16 -5.04
N GLY A 31 -2.57 -7.49 -6.34
CA GLY A 31 -2.94 -8.80 -6.85
C GLY A 31 -2.15 -9.94 -6.20
N ILE A 32 -0.85 -9.72 -5.91
CA ILE A 32 -0.04 -10.70 -5.17
C ILE A 32 -0.56 -10.87 -3.73
N ILE A 33 -0.87 -9.78 -3.03
CA ILE A 33 -1.38 -9.82 -1.66
C ILE A 33 -2.73 -10.54 -1.62
N GLU A 34 -3.66 -10.22 -2.51
CA GLU A 34 -4.97 -10.88 -2.60
C GLU A 34 -4.81 -12.38 -2.85
N HIS A 35 -3.90 -12.76 -3.76
CA HIS A 35 -3.59 -14.17 -4.03
C HIS A 35 -3.07 -14.89 -2.77
N LEU A 36 -2.14 -14.27 -2.03
CA LEU A 36 -1.64 -14.82 -0.78
C LEU A 36 -2.74 -14.92 0.27
N LEU A 37 -3.55 -13.87 0.45
CA LEU A 37 -4.61 -13.85 1.45
C LEU A 37 -5.65 -14.95 1.21
N ASN A 38 -6.02 -15.19 -0.05
CA ASN A 38 -6.97 -16.25 -0.40
C ASN A 38 -6.37 -17.65 -0.21
N ASN A 39 -5.09 -17.86 -0.54
CA ASN A 39 -4.43 -19.14 -0.35
C ASN A 39 -4.19 -19.49 1.13
N PHE A 40 -4.04 -18.49 2.01
CA PHE A 40 -3.79 -18.69 3.44
C PHE A 40 -5.07 -18.75 4.28
N GLU A 41 -6.23 -18.41 3.71
CA GLU A 41 -7.53 -18.50 4.39
C GLU A 41 -7.91 -19.94 4.76
N GLU A 42 -7.38 -20.93 4.02
CA GLU A 42 -7.60 -22.35 4.28
C GLU A 42 -6.69 -22.91 5.40
N ILE A 43 -5.70 -22.14 5.86
CA ILE A 43 -4.74 -22.58 6.89
C ILE A 43 -5.28 -22.19 8.28
N GLU A 44 -5.40 -23.18 9.17
CA GLU A 44 -5.90 -23.06 10.56
C GLU A 44 -5.35 -21.86 11.36
N GLU A 45 -6.05 -21.51 12.45
CA GLU A 45 -5.90 -20.33 13.35
C GLU A 45 -4.49 -20.00 13.89
N ASN A 46 -3.45 -20.75 13.54
CA ASN A 46 -2.06 -20.54 13.96
C ASN A 46 -1.12 -20.30 12.77
N CYS A 47 -1.40 -19.27 11.96
CA CYS A 47 -0.44 -18.80 10.97
C CYS A 47 0.84 -18.33 11.67
N HIS A 48 1.97 -18.95 11.32
CA HIS A 48 3.26 -18.56 11.85
C HIS A 48 3.71 -17.18 11.33
N ASP A 49 4.60 -16.53 12.06
CA ASP A 49 5.16 -15.22 11.73
C ASP A 49 5.80 -15.19 10.32
N TYR A 50 6.37 -16.29 9.86
CA TYR A 50 6.93 -16.42 8.51
C TYR A 50 5.90 -16.34 7.37
N VAL A 51 4.60 -16.45 7.64
CA VAL A 51 3.52 -16.18 6.66
C VAL A 51 3.10 -14.72 6.70
N ILE A 52 2.86 -14.21 7.92
CA ILE A 52 2.31 -12.86 8.14
C ILE A 52 3.31 -11.76 7.75
N ILE A 53 4.60 -11.93 8.10
CA ILE A 53 5.64 -10.93 7.86
C ILE A 53 5.81 -10.60 6.36
N PRO A 54 5.93 -11.59 5.44
CA PRO A 54 5.96 -11.31 4.01
C PRO A 54 4.72 -10.57 3.49
N ILE A 55 3.52 -10.93 3.96
CA ILE A 55 2.27 -10.25 3.56
C ILE A 55 2.31 -8.79 4.00
N LEU A 56 2.71 -8.51 5.25
CA LEU A 56 2.86 -7.14 5.76
C LEU A 56 3.92 -6.36 5.00
N PHE A 57 5.02 -6.99 4.58
CA PHE A 57 6.05 -6.36 3.75
C PHE A 57 5.48 -5.91 2.40
N LEU A 58 4.83 -6.83 1.67
CA LEU A 58 4.21 -6.54 0.38
C LEU A 58 3.14 -5.46 0.51
N PHE A 59 2.30 -5.57 1.54
CA PHE A 59 1.22 -4.64 1.80
C PHE A 59 1.69 -3.25 2.16
N ARG A 60 2.73 -3.13 3.00
CA ARG A 60 3.37 -1.84 3.27
C ARG A 60 3.88 -1.19 1.98
N HIS A 61 4.45 -1.98 1.07
CA HIS A 61 4.96 -1.46 -0.19
C HIS A 61 3.84 -1.03 -1.14
N TYR A 62 2.73 -1.79 -1.21
CA TYR A 62 1.50 -1.37 -1.87
C TYR A 62 1.03 0.01 -1.39
N ILE A 63 0.91 0.20 -0.06
CA ILE A 63 0.50 1.49 0.52
C ILE A 63 1.46 2.61 0.09
N GLU A 64 2.77 2.37 0.20
CA GLU A 64 3.78 3.37 -0.16
C GLU A 64 3.67 3.80 -1.64
N LEU A 65 3.51 2.84 -2.54
CA LEU A 65 3.38 3.08 -3.97
C LEU A 65 2.09 3.83 -4.29
N LYS A 66 0.94 3.38 -3.78
CA LYS A 66 -0.36 4.03 -3.99
C LYS A 66 -0.34 5.48 -3.49
N LEU A 67 0.10 5.73 -2.26
CA LEU A 67 0.15 7.09 -1.72
C LEU A 67 1.11 8.01 -2.49
N LYS A 68 2.27 7.50 -2.93
CA LYS A 68 3.20 8.29 -3.77
C LYS A 68 2.61 8.57 -5.15
N GLY A 69 1.97 7.58 -5.77
CA GLY A 69 1.26 7.72 -7.04
C GLY A 69 0.16 8.78 -6.97
N LEU A 70 -0.69 8.72 -5.95
CA LEU A 70 -1.76 9.72 -5.72
C LEU A 70 -1.23 11.15 -5.52
N LEU A 71 -0.12 11.32 -4.78
CA LEU A 71 0.51 12.62 -4.64
C LEU A 71 1.09 13.14 -5.96
N LEU A 72 1.75 12.28 -6.74
CA LEU A 72 2.27 12.63 -8.06
C LEU A 72 1.14 13.01 -9.03
N PHE A 73 0.03 12.28 -8.99
CA PHE A 73 -1.18 12.60 -9.76
C PHE A 73 -1.68 14.01 -9.47
N LYS A 74 -1.71 14.40 -8.19
CA LYS A 74 -2.03 15.75 -7.73
C LYS A 74 -0.88 16.75 -7.88
N LYS A 75 0.14 16.41 -8.69
CA LYS A 75 1.32 17.23 -8.99
C LYS A 75 2.07 17.71 -7.75
N GLN A 76 1.99 16.95 -6.66
CA GLN A 76 2.67 17.26 -5.41
C GLN A 76 4.11 16.76 -5.45
N LYS A 77 5.00 17.48 -4.74
CA LYS A 77 6.37 17.02 -4.55
C LYS A 77 6.38 15.84 -3.58
N ILE A 78 6.96 14.73 -4.02
CA ILE A 78 7.23 13.56 -3.17
C ILE A 78 8.71 13.51 -2.79
N ASN A 79 9.00 13.03 -1.58
CA ASN A 79 10.35 12.64 -1.21
C ASN A 79 10.51 11.14 -1.49
N VAL A 80 11.09 10.80 -2.64
CA VAL A 80 11.29 9.40 -3.06
C VAL A 80 12.16 8.59 -2.08
N LYS A 81 13.04 9.27 -1.32
CA LYS A 81 13.91 8.64 -0.31
C LYS A 81 13.22 8.42 1.02
N SER A 82 12.06 9.04 1.25
CA SER A 82 11.26 8.77 2.43
C SER A 82 10.47 7.49 2.22
N HIS A 83 10.54 6.59 3.21
CA HIS A 83 9.69 5.41 3.30
C HIS A 83 8.54 5.62 4.29
N ASN A 84 8.39 6.81 4.87
CA ASN A 84 7.28 7.08 5.77
C ASN A 84 5.97 7.03 4.96
N ILE A 85 5.05 6.15 5.34
CA ILE A 85 3.76 5.98 4.65
C ILE A 85 2.65 6.83 5.27
N TYR A 86 2.82 7.27 6.52
CA TYR A 86 1.81 8.09 7.19
C TYR A 86 1.85 9.57 6.77
N GLU A 87 3.04 10.12 6.53
CA GLU A 87 3.21 11.50 6.05
C GLU A 87 2.53 11.72 4.67
N PRO A 88 2.74 10.87 3.64
CA PRO A 88 2.00 10.96 2.38
C PRO A 88 0.49 10.92 2.55
N LEU A 89 -0.03 10.05 3.43
CA LEU A 89 -1.46 9.98 3.73
C LEU A 89 -1.99 11.31 4.27
N GLN A 90 -1.30 11.92 5.24
CA GLN A 90 -1.71 13.22 5.79
C GLN A 90 -1.69 14.33 4.74
N LYS A 91 -0.72 14.29 3.81
CA LYS A 91 -0.69 15.24 2.68
C LYS A 91 -1.90 15.09 1.77
N ILE A 92 -2.28 13.86 1.41
CA ILE A 92 -3.47 13.60 0.58
C ILE A 92 -4.73 14.12 1.28
N LYS A 93 -4.90 13.84 2.58
CA LYS A 93 -6.01 14.38 3.37
C LYS A 93 -6.06 15.91 3.39
N GLY A 94 -4.91 16.57 3.36
CA GLY A 94 -4.83 18.03 3.29
C GLY A 94 -5.21 18.62 1.92
N ILE A 95 -5.09 17.84 0.85
CA ILE A 95 -5.42 18.26 -0.52
C ILE A 95 -6.91 18.06 -0.79
N GLN A 96 -7.45 16.92 -0.35
CA GLN A 96 -8.83 16.54 -0.60
C GLN A 96 -9.63 16.59 0.71
N ILE A 97 -10.27 17.73 0.98
CA ILE A 97 -11.00 17.95 2.24
C ILE A 97 -12.15 16.93 2.42
N HIS A 98 -12.73 16.44 1.32
CA HIS A 98 -13.82 15.47 1.32
C HIS A 98 -13.36 14.01 1.24
N LEU A 99 -12.06 13.75 1.33
CA LEU A 99 -11.50 12.40 1.26
C LEU A 99 -12.13 11.50 2.33
N ARG A 100 -12.78 10.44 1.88
CA ARG A 100 -13.40 9.45 2.77
C ARG A 100 -12.41 8.33 3.04
N ILE A 101 -11.52 8.54 4.01
CA ILE A 101 -10.73 7.46 4.59
C ILE A 101 -11.31 7.07 5.93
N SER A 102 -11.50 5.77 6.16
CA SER A 102 -12.00 5.31 7.44
C SER A 102 -10.96 5.53 8.54
N SER A 103 -11.42 5.80 9.77
CA SER A 103 -10.54 5.89 10.94
C SER A 103 -9.76 4.61 11.19
N LYS A 104 -10.33 3.45 10.81
CA LYS A 104 -9.67 2.15 10.84
C LYS A 104 -8.46 2.13 9.93
N THR A 105 -8.62 2.50 8.66
CA THR A 105 -7.52 2.59 7.69
C THR A 105 -6.43 3.55 8.13
N GLU A 106 -6.81 4.76 8.57
CA GLU A 106 -5.84 5.75 9.04
C GLU A 106 -5.04 5.24 10.23
N ASN A 107 -5.72 4.65 11.22
CA ASN A 107 -5.06 4.08 12.38
C ASN A 107 -4.15 2.91 12.00
N PHE A 108 -4.59 2.02 11.10
CA PHE A 108 -3.78 0.90 10.63
C PHE A 108 -2.50 1.37 9.95
N ILE A 109 -2.58 2.32 9.01
CA ILE A 109 -1.40 2.86 8.31
C ILE A 109 -0.46 3.55 9.29
N LYS A 110 -1.00 4.31 10.27
CA LYS A 110 -0.19 4.93 11.32
C LYS A 110 0.57 3.89 12.14
N GLN A 111 -0.12 2.87 12.65
CA GLN A 111 0.49 1.82 13.47
C GLN A 111 1.53 1.01 12.67
N LEU A 112 1.24 0.70 11.41
CA LEU A 112 2.17 0.02 10.50
C LEU A 112 3.45 0.86 10.28
N ASN A 113 3.30 2.17 10.08
CA ASN A 113 4.42 3.10 9.95
C ASN A 113 5.26 3.24 11.22
N GLU A 114 4.63 3.20 12.40
CA GLU A 114 5.34 3.25 13.69
C GLU A 114 6.22 2.01 13.90
N ILE A 115 5.77 0.84 13.41
CA ILE A 115 6.50 -0.43 13.52
C ILE A 115 7.61 -0.50 12.48
N ASP A 116 7.33 -0.09 11.24
CA ASP A 116 8.29 -0.12 10.13
C ASP A 116 8.47 1.25 9.45
N PRO A 117 9.06 2.24 10.14
CA PRO A 117 9.19 3.60 9.63
C PRO A 117 10.12 3.71 8.43
N ARG A 118 10.97 2.69 8.20
CA ARG A 118 11.98 2.69 7.14
C ARG A 118 11.73 1.67 6.03
N GLY A 119 10.74 0.79 6.20
CA GLY A 119 10.43 -0.24 5.20
C GLY A 119 11.38 -1.43 5.21
N ASP A 120 12.16 -1.57 6.28
CA ASP A 120 13.16 -2.62 6.45
C ASP A 120 12.84 -3.59 7.59
N ALA A 121 11.90 -3.25 8.48
CA ALA A 121 11.56 -4.12 9.60
C ALA A 121 10.99 -5.45 9.10
N PHE A 122 9.99 -5.43 8.21
CA PHE A 122 9.36 -6.67 7.74
C PHE A 122 10.21 -7.49 6.77
N ARG A 123 11.40 -7.01 6.37
CA ARG A 123 12.34 -7.77 5.53
C ARG A 123 13.23 -8.70 6.34
N TYR A 124 13.47 -8.36 7.61
CA TYR A 124 14.41 -9.07 8.46
C TYR A 124 13.72 -9.46 9.75
N SER A 125 13.54 -10.76 9.99
CA SER A 125 12.95 -11.29 11.23
C SER A 125 13.69 -10.83 12.50
N ILE A 126 14.95 -10.43 12.35
CA ILE A 126 15.86 -10.01 13.40
C ILE A 126 16.55 -8.71 12.99
N ASN A 127 16.63 -7.75 13.91
CA ASN A 127 17.35 -6.50 13.67
C ASN A 127 18.87 -6.64 13.89
N LYS A 128 19.63 -5.57 13.61
CA LYS A 128 21.10 -5.53 13.81
C LYS A 128 21.56 -5.81 15.25
N LYS A 129 20.65 -5.83 16.23
CA LYS A 129 20.92 -6.12 17.65
C LYS A 129 20.48 -7.54 18.05
N MET A 130 20.21 -8.42 17.08
CA MET A 130 19.74 -9.79 17.31
C MET A 130 18.40 -9.88 18.05
N LYS A 131 17.56 -8.84 17.99
CA LYS A 131 16.21 -8.85 18.58
C LYS A 131 15.15 -9.03 17.49
N ARG A 132 14.08 -9.77 17.77
CA ARG A 132 12.95 -9.86 16.85
C ARG A 132 12.26 -8.49 16.77
N ILE A 133 11.67 -8.18 15.63
CA ILE A 133 10.96 -6.91 15.37
C ILE A 133 9.93 -6.63 16.47
N PHE A 134 9.29 -7.70 16.94
CA PHE A 134 8.14 -7.65 17.84
C PHE A 134 8.48 -7.74 19.32
N ASP A 135 9.73 -8.01 19.68
CA ASP A 135 10.13 -8.17 21.09
C ASP A 135 10.03 -6.87 21.91
N ASN A 136 10.07 -5.70 21.26
CA ASN A 136 10.06 -4.39 21.95
C ASN A 136 8.88 -3.51 21.56
N THR A 137 7.87 -4.06 20.90
CA THR A 137 6.71 -3.26 20.51
C THR A 137 5.87 -2.87 21.73
N LYS A 138 5.58 -1.57 21.85
CA LYS A 138 4.62 -1.08 22.84
C LYS A 138 3.17 -1.21 22.36
N ASN A 139 2.96 -1.50 21.07
CA ASN A 139 1.64 -1.45 20.42
C ASN A 139 0.92 -2.81 20.47
N LYS A 140 0.62 -3.31 21.67
CA LYS A 140 -0.03 -4.63 21.87
C LYS A 140 -1.33 -4.80 21.07
N GLU A 141 -2.07 -3.71 20.88
CA GLU A 141 -3.32 -3.71 20.11
C GLU A 141 -3.07 -4.11 18.65
N PHE A 142 -2.12 -3.46 17.97
CA PHE A 142 -1.75 -3.83 16.60
C PHE A 142 -1.32 -5.30 16.52
N PHE A 143 -0.55 -5.79 17.50
CA PHE A 143 -0.16 -7.21 17.55
C PHE A 143 -1.35 -8.15 17.61
N ASN A 144 -2.30 -7.87 18.48
CA ASN A 144 -3.50 -8.68 18.59
C ASN A 144 -4.31 -8.68 17.29
N ASN A 145 -4.33 -7.55 16.58
CA ASN A 145 -5.03 -7.41 15.31
C ASN A 145 -4.34 -8.19 14.18
N ILE A 146 -3.01 -8.19 14.11
CA ILE A 146 -2.28 -8.91 13.05
C ILE A 146 -2.08 -10.40 13.34
N ASN A 147 -2.17 -10.82 14.61
CA ASN A 147 -1.99 -12.22 15.01
C ASN A 147 -3.19 -13.10 14.64
N LYS A 148 -4.33 -12.51 14.29
CA LYS A 148 -5.50 -13.23 13.76
C LYS A 148 -5.56 -12.98 12.26
N PHE A 149 -5.44 -14.05 11.48
CA PHE A 149 -5.41 -13.95 10.02
C PHE A 149 -6.66 -13.25 9.46
N SER A 150 -7.85 -13.59 9.96
CA SER A 150 -9.11 -12.94 9.54
C SER A 150 -9.10 -11.43 9.83
N THR A 151 -8.67 -11.02 11.03
CA THR A 151 -8.60 -9.60 11.40
C THR A 151 -7.55 -8.84 10.58
N LEU A 152 -6.42 -9.48 10.26
CA LEU A 152 -5.41 -8.94 9.36
C LEU A 152 -5.98 -8.77 7.94
N LYS A 153 -6.62 -9.81 7.40
CA LYS A 153 -7.25 -9.81 6.07
C LYS A 153 -8.27 -8.68 5.96
N ASP A 154 -9.22 -8.59 6.89
CA ASP A 154 -10.24 -7.53 6.94
C ASP A 154 -9.60 -6.13 6.95
N SER A 155 -8.51 -5.96 7.71
CA SER A 155 -7.81 -4.68 7.79
C SER A 155 -7.12 -4.32 6.49
N ILE A 156 -6.47 -5.29 5.83
CA ILE A 156 -5.81 -5.10 4.54
C ILE A 156 -6.84 -4.73 3.47
N GLU A 157 -7.94 -5.50 3.37
CA GLU A 157 -9.00 -5.27 2.39
C GLU A 157 -9.65 -3.89 2.58
N GLN A 158 -9.91 -3.48 3.82
CA GLN A 158 -10.47 -2.16 4.10
C GLN A 158 -9.54 -1.03 3.66
N VAL A 159 -8.24 -1.16 3.90
CA VAL A 159 -7.26 -0.16 3.48
C VAL A 159 -7.13 -0.11 1.96
N MET A 160 -7.08 -1.26 1.28
CA MET A 160 -7.03 -1.33 -0.18
C MET A 160 -8.23 -0.64 -0.80
N LYS A 161 -9.43 -0.99 -0.32
CA LYS A 161 -10.69 -0.36 -0.74
C LYS A 161 -10.68 1.14 -0.53
N ASP A 162 -10.25 1.62 0.64
CA ASP A 162 -10.18 3.06 0.92
C ASP A 162 -9.21 3.77 -0.04
N LEU A 163 -8.03 3.19 -0.32
CA LEU A 163 -7.06 3.79 -1.25
C LEU A 163 -7.56 3.78 -2.70
N GLU A 164 -8.29 2.74 -3.11
CA GLU A 164 -8.91 2.66 -4.45
C GLU A 164 -10.05 3.66 -4.63
N ASN A 165 -10.86 3.90 -3.60
CA ASN A 165 -11.89 4.94 -3.65
C ASN A 165 -11.25 6.33 -3.87
N ILE A 166 -10.09 6.58 -3.23
CA ILE A 166 -9.36 7.85 -3.41
C ILE A 166 -8.84 7.99 -4.84
N GLU A 167 -8.33 6.90 -5.41
CA GLU A 167 -7.88 6.86 -6.79
C GLU A 167 -9.03 7.11 -7.76
N GLY A 168 -10.18 6.44 -7.57
CA GLY A 168 -11.39 6.66 -8.36
C GLY A 168 -11.90 8.10 -8.29
N ASP A 169 -11.94 8.70 -7.08
CA ASP A 169 -12.30 10.11 -6.91
C ASP A 169 -11.38 11.06 -7.72
N PHE A 170 -10.12 10.68 -7.90
CA PHE A 170 -9.14 11.47 -8.65
C PHE A 170 -9.27 11.30 -10.15
N ASP A 171 -9.63 10.11 -10.62
CA ASP A 171 -9.91 9.83 -12.02
C ASP A 171 -11.18 10.57 -12.48
N ASP A 172 -12.26 10.54 -11.69
CA ASP A 172 -13.51 11.26 -11.96
C ASP A 172 -13.27 12.78 -12.10
N GLU A 173 -12.41 13.35 -11.25
CA GLU A 173 -12.02 14.77 -11.31
C GLU A 173 -11.27 15.08 -12.61
N LYS A 174 -10.36 14.20 -13.04
CA LYS A 174 -9.57 14.37 -14.26
C LYS A 174 -10.47 14.31 -15.51
N GLU A 175 -11.43 13.40 -15.55
CA GLU A 175 -12.40 13.30 -16.64
C GLU A 175 -13.28 14.55 -16.72
N SER A 176 -13.82 15.00 -15.59
CA SER A 176 -14.66 16.20 -15.50
C SER A 176 -13.97 17.46 -16.03
N ILE A 177 -12.67 17.62 -15.73
CA ILE A 177 -11.86 18.74 -16.23
C ILE A 177 -11.71 18.66 -17.76
N GLN A 178 -11.44 17.46 -18.30
CA GLN A 178 -11.26 17.27 -19.75
C GLN A 178 -12.54 17.54 -20.54
N GLU A 179 -13.69 17.10 -20.03
CA GLU A 179 -15.00 17.37 -20.65
C GLU A 179 -15.34 18.87 -20.65
N GLY A 180 -15.06 19.57 -19.55
CA GLY A 180 -15.26 21.02 -19.48
C GLY A 180 -14.47 21.79 -20.55
N TYR A 181 -13.24 21.37 -20.84
CA TYR A 181 -12.43 21.98 -21.91
C TYR A 181 -12.97 21.67 -23.32
N ARG A 182 -13.51 20.46 -23.55
CA ARG A 182 -14.10 20.09 -24.84
C ARG A 182 -15.36 20.88 -25.16
N ASN A 183 -16.18 21.18 -24.15
CA ASN A 183 -17.42 21.93 -24.31
C ASN A 183 -17.22 23.45 -24.44
N SER A 184 -16.01 23.95 -24.15
CA SER A 184 -15.69 25.39 -24.15
C SER A 184 -14.94 25.86 -25.41
N ASN A 185 -14.59 24.95 -26.32
CA ASN A 185 -13.93 25.23 -27.61
C ASN A 185 -14.88 24.93 -28.77
#